data_AF-A0A1I4J3N2-F1
#
_entry.id   AF-A0A1I4J3N2-F1
#
_cell.length_a   1.000
_cell.length_b   1.000
_cell.length_c   1.000
_cell.angle_alpha   90.00
_cell.angle_beta   90.00
_cell.angle_gamma   90.00
#
_symmetry.space_group_name_H-M   'P 1'
#
loop_
_entity.id
_entity.type
_entity.pdbx_description
1 polymer ?
#
loop_
_entity_poly.entity_id
_entity_poly.type
_entity_poly.pdbx_seq_one_letter_code
_entity_poly.pdbx_strand_id
1 'polypeptide(L)'
;MFLEMLNDSIRQESIHQGLFTALKEKIDIHDMMTTAFEKCGGFKNAKVDDLLNPKNYFDINFQMESEDGEKNVGSAGQTYAVTAMLCVARLSLVEKKEKGKQQRGLRFMPIDEAEGIGSNFDLLERIAKANDYQLISMSINPLDDFREGEQYLYILNGSKKRKERVSTFAIFSNADEIQKI
;
A
#
# COMPACT_ATOMS: atom_id res chain seq x y z
N MET A 1 11.10 6.03 -20.23
CA MET A 1 12.46 5.95 -20.79
C MET A 1 12.67 4.79 -21.78
N PHE A 2 12.75 3.51 -21.39
CA PHE A 2 12.95 2.40 -22.38
C PHE A 2 11.82 2.29 -23.42
N LEU A 3 10.55 2.31 -22.98
CA LEU A 3 9.41 2.21 -23.88
C LEU A 3 9.29 3.41 -24.84
N GLU A 4 9.73 4.60 -24.40
CA GLU A 4 9.76 5.80 -25.23
C GLU A 4 10.88 5.72 -26.26
N MET A 5 12.09 5.30 -25.85
CA MET A 5 13.21 5.08 -26.77
C MET A 5 12.91 3.97 -27.79
N LEU A 6 12.23 2.90 -27.38
CA LEU A 6 11.81 1.83 -28.28
C LEU A 6 10.72 2.31 -29.25
N ASN A 7 9.77 3.13 -28.80
CA ASN A 7 8.76 3.72 -29.68
C ASN A 7 9.38 4.72 -30.67
N ASP A 8 10.35 5.51 -30.23
CA ASP A 8 11.09 6.44 -31.09
C ASP A 8 12.00 5.71 -32.08
N SER A 9 12.68 4.63 -31.66
CA SER A 9 13.43 3.75 -32.55
C SER A 9 12.53 3.04 -33.55
N ILE A 10 11.37 2.51 -33.16
CA ILE A 10 10.40 1.90 -34.10
C ILE A 10 9.88 2.94 -35.10
N ARG A 11 9.63 4.17 -34.65
CA ARG A 11 9.19 5.28 -35.52
C ARG A 11 10.29 5.66 -36.52
N GLN A 12 11.55 5.74 -36.09
CA GLN A 12 12.69 6.02 -36.97
C GLN A 12 13.05 4.85 -37.90
N GLU A 13 12.90 3.60 -37.44
CA GLU A 13 13.23 2.38 -38.18
C GLU A 13 12.11 1.83 -39.07
N SER A 14 10.89 2.39 -38.99
CA SER A 14 9.86 2.15 -40.02
C SER A 14 10.34 2.51 -41.44
N ILE A 15 11.43 3.29 -41.54
CA ILE A 15 12.10 3.70 -42.79
C ILE A 15 13.28 2.78 -43.15
N HIS A 16 13.84 1.98 -42.23
CA HIS A 16 14.97 1.08 -42.52
C HIS A 16 14.69 -0.36 -42.11
N GLN A 17 14.50 -1.20 -43.13
CA GLN A 17 14.38 -2.66 -43.09
C GLN A 17 15.58 -3.39 -42.40
N GLY A 18 16.57 -2.67 -41.86
CA GLY A 18 17.84 -3.21 -41.37
C GLY A 18 17.75 -4.00 -40.05
N LEU A 19 16.92 -3.55 -39.08
CA LEU A 19 16.83 -4.20 -37.76
C LEU A 19 16.44 -5.68 -37.91
N PHE A 20 15.41 -5.96 -38.72
CA PHE A 20 14.90 -7.31 -38.96
C PHE A 20 15.69 -8.11 -40.00
N THR A 21 16.52 -7.45 -40.82
CA THR A 21 17.35 -8.14 -41.82
C THR A 21 18.60 -8.77 -41.18
N ALA A 22 19.21 -8.10 -40.20
CA ALA A 22 20.30 -8.67 -39.40
C ALA A 22 19.84 -9.81 -38.47
N LEU A 23 18.55 -9.85 -38.14
CA LEU A 23 17.93 -10.90 -37.35
C LEU A 23 17.55 -12.13 -38.18
N LYS A 24 17.62 -12.10 -39.52
CA LYS A 24 17.20 -13.22 -40.37
C LYS A 24 18.21 -14.38 -40.47
N GLU A 25 19.50 -14.11 -40.27
CA GLU A 25 20.57 -15.04 -40.66
C GLU A 25 20.96 -16.09 -39.60
N LYS A 26 20.51 -15.92 -38.37
CA LYS A 26 20.53 -16.92 -37.30
C LYS A 26 19.36 -16.55 -36.36
N ILE A 27 19.24 -17.27 -35.24
CA ILE A 27 18.87 -16.69 -33.95
C ILE A 27 17.48 -17.12 -33.45
N ASP A 28 17.51 -17.91 -32.38
CA ASP A 28 16.41 -18.15 -31.46
C ASP A 28 15.74 -16.82 -31.08
N ILE A 29 14.40 -16.77 -31.06
CA ILE A 29 13.62 -15.55 -30.71
C ILE A 29 14.14 -14.92 -29.40
N HIS A 30 14.57 -15.76 -28.46
CA HIS A 30 15.16 -15.31 -27.21
C HIS A 30 16.39 -14.43 -27.41
N ASP A 31 17.32 -14.85 -28.25
CA ASP A 31 18.55 -14.12 -28.55
C ASP A 31 18.28 -12.85 -29.39
N MET A 32 17.21 -12.83 -30.20
CA MET A 32 16.80 -11.61 -30.90
C MET A 32 16.33 -10.53 -29.92
N MET A 33 15.54 -10.93 -28.92
CA MET A 33 14.99 -10.03 -27.92
C MET A 33 16.08 -9.43 -27.03
N THR A 34 17.05 -10.25 -26.59
CA THR A 34 18.18 -9.76 -25.79
C THR A 34 19.07 -8.83 -26.60
N THR A 35 19.37 -9.17 -27.86
CA THR A 35 20.19 -8.33 -28.76
C THR A 35 19.52 -6.98 -29.02
N ALA A 36 18.20 -6.95 -29.24
CA ALA A 36 17.45 -5.70 -29.42
C ALA A 36 17.44 -4.85 -28.13
N PHE A 37 17.22 -5.47 -26.97
CA PHE A 37 17.23 -4.78 -25.68
C PHE A 37 18.59 -4.11 -25.39
N GLU A 38 19.69 -4.82 -25.60
CA GLU A 38 21.04 -4.28 -25.41
C GLU A 38 21.34 -3.13 -26.39
N LYS A 39 20.90 -3.25 -27.65
CA LYS A 39 21.07 -2.18 -28.66
C LYS A 39 20.27 -0.91 -28.35
N CYS A 40 19.12 -1.05 -27.68
CA CYS A 40 18.26 0.07 -27.31
C CYS A 40 18.65 0.72 -25.96
N GLY A 41 19.81 0.40 -25.39
CA GLY A 41 20.32 1.01 -24.15
C GLY A 41 19.96 0.25 -22.87
N GLY A 42 19.51 -0.99 -22.99
CA GLY A 42 19.35 -1.91 -21.87
C GLY A 42 20.68 -2.40 -21.28
N PHE A 43 20.63 -3.01 -20.10
CA PHE A 43 21.81 -3.60 -19.47
C PHE A 43 22.17 -4.96 -20.08
N LYS A 44 23.46 -5.32 -20.03
CA LYS A 44 23.97 -6.58 -20.59
C LYS A 44 23.48 -7.80 -19.80
N ASN A 45 23.27 -8.93 -20.49
CA ASN A 45 22.82 -10.21 -19.91
C ASN A 45 21.40 -10.19 -19.32
N ALA A 46 20.49 -9.38 -19.85
CA ALA A 46 19.07 -9.45 -19.47
C ALA A 46 18.47 -10.81 -19.86
N LYS A 47 17.75 -11.45 -18.94
CA LYS A 47 17.00 -12.68 -19.27
C LYS A 47 15.73 -12.31 -20.01
N VAL A 48 15.34 -13.13 -20.97
CA VAL A 48 14.11 -12.89 -21.75
C VAL A 48 12.87 -12.90 -20.85
N ASP A 49 12.86 -13.72 -19.80
CA ASP A 49 11.78 -13.73 -18.80
C ASP A 49 11.63 -12.37 -18.09
N ASP A 50 12.74 -11.67 -17.84
CA ASP A 50 12.73 -10.34 -17.25
C ASP A 50 12.24 -9.29 -18.25
N LEU A 51 12.52 -9.47 -19.54
CA LEU A 51 12.04 -8.60 -20.61
C LEU A 51 10.54 -8.77 -20.89
N LEU A 52 10.00 -9.97 -20.66
CA LEU A 52 8.59 -10.28 -20.84
C LEU A 52 7.75 -9.96 -19.60
N ASN A 53 8.39 -9.68 -18.45
CA ASN A 53 7.70 -9.32 -17.24
C ASN A 53 7.32 -7.82 -17.25
N PRO A 54 6.03 -7.46 -17.39
CA PRO A 54 5.61 -6.07 -17.45
C PRO A 54 5.97 -5.29 -16.18
N LYS A 55 6.12 -5.97 -15.02
CA LYS A 55 6.48 -5.31 -13.75
C LYS A 55 7.87 -4.68 -13.77
N ASN A 56 8.76 -5.13 -14.65
CA ASN A 56 10.12 -4.61 -14.73
C ASN A 56 10.21 -3.26 -15.48
N TYR A 57 9.09 -2.78 -16.03
CA TYR A 57 9.02 -1.53 -16.79
C TYR A 57 8.24 -0.41 -16.10
N PHE A 58 7.68 -0.67 -14.92
CA PHE A 58 6.91 0.32 -14.16
C PHE A 58 7.53 0.55 -12.79
N ASP A 59 7.87 1.80 -12.51
CA ASP A 59 8.23 2.25 -11.18
C ASP A 59 6.99 2.86 -10.51
N ILE A 60 6.75 2.46 -9.26
CA ILE A 60 5.70 3.05 -8.42
C ILE A 60 6.35 4.06 -7.50
N ASN A 61 6.05 5.34 -7.72
CA ASN A 61 6.49 6.43 -6.87
C ASN A 61 5.33 6.93 -6.01
N PHE A 62 5.56 7.02 -4.70
CA PHE A 62 4.61 7.60 -3.76
C PHE A 62 5.13 8.96 -3.29
N GLN A 63 4.27 9.99 -3.31
CA GLN A 63 4.63 11.34 -2.90
C GLN A 63 3.50 11.95 -2.06
N MET A 64 3.86 12.74 -1.05
CA MET A 64 2.93 13.57 -0.28
C MET A 64 3.03 15.01 -0.77
N GLU A 65 1.89 15.61 -1.07
CA GLU A 65 1.79 16.99 -1.54
C GLU A 65 0.87 17.77 -0.60
N SER A 66 1.24 19.02 -0.31
CA SER A 66 0.35 19.98 0.34
C SER A 66 -0.71 20.47 -0.65
N GLU A 67 -1.72 21.20 -0.16
CA GLU A 67 -2.73 21.84 -1.03
C GLU A 67 -2.10 22.79 -2.06
N ASP A 68 -0.95 23.39 -1.72
CA ASP A 68 -0.18 24.28 -2.60
C ASP A 68 0.74 23.52 -3.60
N GLY A 69 0.71 22.19 -3.61
CA GLY A 69 1.51 21.35 -4.52
C GLY A 69 2.98 21.19 -4.13
N GLU A 70 3.39 21.73 -2.97
CA GLU A 70 4.76 21.51 -2.46
C GLU A 70 4.91 20.09 -1.89
N LYS A 71 6.07 19.48 -2.20
CA LYS A 71 6.43 18.15 -1.70
C LYS A 71 6.70 18.22 -0.20
N ASN A 72 5.99 17.40 0.55
CA ASN A 72 6.15 17.30 1.99
C ASN A 72 6.84 15.98 2.35
N VAL A 73 7.84 16.03 3.23
CA VAL A 73 8.52 14.84 3.76
C VAL A 73 7.67 14.14 4.83
N GLY A 74 6.64 14.83 5.34
CA GLY A 74 5.65 14.32 6.28
C GLY A 74 6.13 14.33 7.73
N SER A 75 5.23 14.68 8.66
CA SER A 75 5.44 14.39 10.09
C SER A 75 5.28 12.90 10.38
N ALA A 76 5.69 12.44 11.57
CA ALA A 76 5.55 11.03 11.97
C ALA A 76 4.12 10.50 11.79
N GLY A 77 3.10 11.27 12.22
CA GLY A 77 1.69 10.91 12.04
C GLY A 77 1.22 10.87 10.58
N GLN A 78 1.76 11.75 9.72
CA GLN A 78 1.47 11.73 8.27
C GLN A 78 2.07 10.49 7.60
N THR A 79 3.28 10.09 7.98
CA THR A 79 3.92 8.86 7.51
C THR A 79 3.11 7.61 7.88
N TYR A 80 2.52 7.57 9.08
CA TYR A 80 1.60 6.50 9.48
C TYR A 80 0.34 6.46 8.62
N ALA A 81 -0.30 7.62 8.39
CA ALA A 81 -1.48 7.71 7.54
C ALA A 81 -1.21 7.23 6.11
N VAL A 82 -0.08 7.62 5.54
CA VAL A 82 0.39 7.15 4.23
C VAL A 82 0.58 5.64 4.21
N THR A 83 1.26 5.10 5.21
CA THR A 83 1.53 3.65 5.29
C THR A 83 0.23 2.86 5.37
N ALA A 84 -0.74 3.35 6.15
CA ALA A 84 -2.07 2.76 6.23
C ALA A 84 -2.80 2.80 4.88
N MET A 85 -2.76 3.92 4.14
CA MET A 85 -3.35 4.01 2.80
C MET A 85 -2.70 3.03 1.81
N LEU A 86 -1.38 2.87 1.84
CA LEU A 86 -0.68 1.88 1.01
C LEU A 86 -1.11 0.45 1.35
N CYS A 87 -1.30 0.14 2.62
CA CYS A 87 -1.84 -1.15 3.06
C CYS A 87 -3.27 -1.39 2.55
N VAL A 88 -4.16 -0.39 2.66
CA VAL A 88 -5.54 -0.46 2.14
C VAL A 88 -5.54 -0.66 0.62
N ALA A 89 -4.71 0.10 -0.11
CA ALA A 89 -4.57 -0.03 -1.56
C ALA A 89 -4.07 -1.44 -1.95
N ARG A 90 -3.08 -1.96 -1.23
CA ARG A 90 -2.55 -3.32 -1.44
C ARG A 90 -3.62 -4.37 -1.20
N LEU A 91 -4.37 -4.29 -0.10
CA LEU A 91 -5.45 -5.24 0.22
C LEU A 91 -6.55 -5.20 -0.86
N SER A 92 -6.95 -4.00 -1.30
CA SER A 92 -7.92 -3.83 -2.39
C SER A 92 -7.50 -4.53 -3.69
N LEU A 93 -6.19 -4.53 -4.01
CA LEU A 93 -5.65 -5.24 -5.17
C LEU A 93 -5.60 -6.77 -4.98
N VAL A 94 -5.27 -7.25 -3.76
CA VAL A 94 -5.21 -8.68 -3.45
C VAL A 94 -6.62 -9.29 -3.47
N GLU A 95 -7.60 -8.63 -2.86
CA GLU A 95 -9.00 -9.10 -2.81
C GLU A 95 -9.63 -9.19 -4.21
N LYS A 96 -9.30 -8.27 -5.12
CA LYS A 96 -9.80 -8.30 -6.50
C LYS A 96 -9.33 -9.53 -7.28
N LYS A 97 -8.12 -10.03 -7.01
CA LYS A 97 -7.50 -11.11 -7.78
C LYS A 97 -8.17 -12.47 -7.58
N GLU A 98 -8.81 -12.71 -6.45
CA GLU A 98 -9.31 -14.06 -6.16
C GLU A 98 -10.66 -14.37 -6.82
N LYS A 99 -11.63 -13.43 -6.91
CA LYS A 99 -12.97 -13.75 -7.46
C LYS A 99 -13.73 -12.62 -8.16
N GLY A 100 -13.09 -11.49 -8.52
CA GLY A 100 -13.78 -10.37 -9.20
C GLY A 100 -14.91 -9.71 -8.40
N LYS A 101 -15.13 -10.16 -7.16
CA LYS A 101 -16.05 -9.60 -6.17
C LYS A 101 -15.24 -9.39 -4.90
N GLN A 102 -15.39 -8.21 -4.30
CA GLN A 102 -14.84 -7.91 -2.99
C GLN A 102 -15.38 -8.93 -1.99
N GLN A 103 -14.48 -9.68 -1.35
CA GLN A 103 -14.87 -10.69 -0.37
C GLN A 103 -15.50 -9.95 0.82
N ARG A 104 -16.75 -10.30 1.14
CA ARG A 104 -17.41 -9.77 2.35
C ARG A 104 -16.81 -10.47 3.55
N GLY A 105 -16.08 -9.73 4.38
CA GLY A 105 -15.44 -10.24 5.58
C GLY A 105 -15.10 -9.10 6.55
N LEU A 106 -14.82 -9.44 7.80
CA LEU A 106 -14.33 -8.47 8.79
C LEU A 106 -12.93 -8.02 8.40
N ARG A 107 -12.73 -6.70 8.37
CA ARG A 107 -11.46 -6.07 8.00
C ARG A 107 -11.00 -5.20 9.14
N PHE A 108 -9.85 -5.53 9.68
CA PHE A 108 -9.26 -4.82 10.81
C PHE A 108 -8.00 -4.11 10.37
N MET A 109 -7.83 -2.88 10.84
CA MET A 109 -6.60 -2.12 10.74
C MET A 109 -6.03 -1.96 12.16
N PRO A 110 -5.05 -2.80 12.54
CA PRO A 110 -4.38 -2.66 13.82
C PRO A 110 -3.40 -1.48 13.78
N ILE A 111 -3.47 -0.61 14.79
CA ILE A 111 -2.58 0.53 14.98
C ILE A 111 -1.96 0.43 16.36
N ASP A 112 -0.65 0.24 16.41
CA ASP A 112 0.11 0.34 17.65
C ASP A 112 0.47 1.82 17.91
N GLU A 113 0.53 2.22 19.18
CA GLU A 113 0.92 3.57 19.63
C GLU A 113 0.12 4.74 19.01
N ALA A 114 -1.22 4.69 19.02
CA ALA A 114 -2.03 5.79 18.44
C ALA A 114 -1.85 7.15 19.13
N GLU A 115 -1.33 7.21 20.36
CA GLU A 115 -1.03 8.46 21.06
C GLU A 115 -0.03 9.34 20.28
N GLY A 116 0.92 8.72 19.55
CA GLY A 116 1.90 9.44 18.74
C GLY A 116 1.36 10.01 17.42
N ILE A 117 0.11 9.69 17.06
CA ILE A 117 -0.50 10.05 15.77
C ILE A 117 -1.22 11.40 15.85
N GLY A 118 -1.76 11.75 17.03
CA GLY A 118 -2.49 13.00 17.27
C GLY A 118 -3.66 13.18 16.30
N SER A 119 -3.87 14.41 15.80
CA SER A 119 -4.95 14.75 14.87
C SER A 119 -4.91 14.01 13.53
N ASN A 120 -3.80 13.34 13.19
CA ASN A 120 -3.75 12.47 12.00
C ASN A 120 -4.57 11.17 12.21
N PHE A 121 -4.96 10.87 13.45
CA PHE A 121 -5.81 9.72 13.75
C PHE A 121 -7.21 9.90 13.15
N ASP A 122 -7.73 11.13 13.10
CA ASP A 122 -9.00 11.45 12.43
C ASP A 122 -8.94 11.10 10.94
N LEU A 123 -7.79 11.30 10.29
CA LEU A 123 -7.61 10.94 8.89
C LEU A 123 -7.67 9.42 8.71
N LEU A 124 -7.03 8.66 9.62
CA LEU A 124 -7.10 7.20 9.64
C LEU A 124 -8.52 6.71 9.90
N GLU A 125 -9.24 7.32 10.84
CA GLU A 125 -10.66 7.06 11.11
C GLU A 125 -11.51 7.24 9.83
N ARG A 126 -11.33 8.36 9.13
CA ARG A 126 -12.04 8.65 7.88
C ARG A 126 -11.70 7.64 6.79
N ILE A 127 -10.43 7.28 6.62
CA ILE A 127 -10.00 6.26 5.65
C ILE A 127 -10.63 4.91 5.97
N ALA A 128 -10.63 4.51 7.24
CA ALA A 128 -11.20 3.23 7.68
C ALA A 128 -12.71 3.18 7.45
N LYS A 129 -13.45 4.23 7.84
CA LYS A 129 -14.89 4.37 7.57
C LYS A 129 -15.20 4.31 6.07
N ALA A 130 -14.43 5.03 5.24
CA ALA A 130 -14.62 5.07 3.79
C ALA A 130 -14.36 3.71 3.09
N ASN A 131 -13.50 2.87 3.67
CA ASN A 131 -13.11 1.58 3.08
C ASN A 131 -13.71 0.37 3.80
N ASP A 132 -14.61 0.58 4.76
CA ASP A 132 -15.26 -0.47 5.57
C ASP A 132 -14.23 -1.34 6.31
N TYR A 133 -13.34 -0.65 7.05
CA TYR A 133 -12.39 -1.22 8.00
C TYR A 133 -12.76 -0.82 9.43
N GLN A 134 -12.55 -1.74 10.36
CA GLN A 134 -12.57 -1.47 11.80
C GLN A 134 -11.15 -1.17 12.28
N LEU A 135 -10.98 -0.06 13.02
CA LEU A 135 -9.72 0.29 13.64
C LEU A 135 -9.61 -0.39 15.00
N ILE A 136 -8.48 -1.04 15.25
CA ILE A 136 -8.11 -1.53 16.57
C ILE A 136 -6.84 -0.81 16.95
N SER A 137 -6.85 -0.07 18.06
CA SER A 137 -5.65 0.58 18.54
C SER A 137 -5.40 0.33 20.01
N MET A 138 -4.12 0.33 20.38
CA MET A 138 -3.65 0.23 21.75
C MET A 138 -2.80 1.47 22.06
N SER A 139 -3.07 2.09 23.20
CA SER A 139 -2.37 3.28 23.68
C SER A 139 -2.21 3.22 25.19
N ILE A 140 -1.22 3.96 25.71
CA ILE A 140 -0.97 4.04 27.17
C ILE A 140 -2.04 4.94 27.80
N ASN A 141 -2.31 6.08 27.17
CA ASN A 141 -3.38 6.98 27.54
C ASN A 141 -4.58 6.80 26.60
N PRO A 142 -5.82 7.05 27.06
CA PRO A 142 -6.97 7.11 26.16
C PRO A 142 -6.74 8.20 25.11
N LEU A 143 -7.22 7.97 23.89
CA LEU A 143 -7.23 8.99 22.85
C LEU A 143 -8.23 10.08 23.25
N ASP A 144 -7.80 11.35 23.17
CA ASP A 144 -8.71 12.48 23.33
C ASP A 144 -9.69 12.50 22.14
N ASP A 145 -10.95 12.90 22.37
CA ASP A 145 -12.08 12.93 21.42
C ASP A 145 -12.89 11.62 21.23
N PHE A 146 -13.48 11.14 22.34
CA PHE A 146 -14.53 10.12 22.28
C PHE A 146 -15.82 10.68 21.68
N ARG A 147 -16.25 10.09 20.56
CA ARG A 147 -17.58 10.33 19.98
C ARG A 147 -18.55 9.24 20.44
N GLU A 148 -19.73 9.67 20.87
CA GLU A 148 -20.80 8.77 21.33
C GLU A 148 -21.22 7.79 20.22
N GLY A 149 -21.27 6.50 20.52
CA GLY A 149 -21.63 5.42 19.60
C GLY A 149 -20.58 5.02 18.55
N GLU A 150 -19.47 5.75 18.39
CA GLU A 150 -18.47 5.48 17.34
C GLU A 150 -17.26 4.69 17.82
N GLN A 151 -16.97 4.73 19.12
CA GLN A 151 -15.73 4.18 19.70
C GLN A 151 -16.01 3.29 20.90
N TYR A 152 -15.20 2.24 21.03
CA TYR A 152 -15.24 1.29 22.15
C TYR A 152 -13.89 1.33 22.87
N LEU A 153 -13.88 1.71 24.16
CA LEU A 153 -12.66 1.77 24.96
C LEU A 153 -12.56 0.56 25.87
N TYR A 154 -11.47 -0.18 25.75
CA TYR A 154 -11.14 -1.30 26.65
C TYR A 154 -9.91 -0.94 27.46
N ILE A 155 -10.03 -0.91 28.79
CA ILE A 155 -8.92 -0.63 29.70
C ILE A 155 -8.37 -1.96 30.22
N LEU A 156 -7.10 -2.22 29.91
CA LEU A 156 -6.37 -3.38 30.41
C LEU A 156 -5.69 -3.01 31.72
N ASN A 157 -6.11 -3.65 32.81
CA ASN A 157 -5.50 -3.47 34.13
C ASN A 157 -4.71 -4.71 34.53
N GLY A 158 -3.38 -4.58 34.54
CA GLY A 158 -2.45 -5.61 34.99
C GLY A 158 -2.09 -5.45 36.46
N SER A 159 -2.35 -6.46 37.29
CA SER A 159 -1.80 -6.49 38.65
C SER A 159 -0.33 -6.93 38.61
N LYS A 160 0.53 -6.31 39.43
CA LYS A 160 1.97 -6.65 39.52
C LYS A 160 2.23 -8.05 40.10
N LYS A 161 1.21 -8.78 40.54
CA LYS A 161 1.36 -10.13 41.07
C LYS A 161 1.56 -11.09 39.90
N ARG A 162 2.79 -11.62 39.79
CA ARG A 162 3.17 -12.63 38.80
C ARG A 162 2.14 -13.77 38.81
N LYS A 163 1.42 -13.93 37.69
CA LYS A 163 0.44 -14.98 37.34
C LYS A 163 -1.07 -14.67 37.52
N GLU A 164 -1.48 -13.44 37.77
CA GLU A 164 -2.92 -13.11 37.68
C GLU A 164 -3.34 -12.76 36.25
N ARG A 165 -4.58 -13.13 35.88
CA ARG A 165 -5.20 -12.75 34.60
C ARG A 165 -5.28 -11.22 34.53
N VAL A 166 -4.88 -10.63 33.39
CA VAL A 166 -5.14 -9.22 33.12
C VAL A 166 -6.65 -9.03 33.11
N SER A 167 -7.16 -8.20 34.03
CA SER A 167 -8.59 -7.88 34.07
C SER A 167 -8.87 -6.79 33.05
N THR A 168 -9.91 -6.98 32.26
CA THR A 168 -10.37 -6.01 31.25
C THR A 168 -11.70 -5.44 31.69
N PHE A 169 -11.84 -4.13 31.66
CA PHE A 169 -13.14 -3.47 31.80
C PHE A 169 -13.38 -2.60 30.57
N ALA A 170 -14.60 -2.68 30.04
CA ALA A 170 -15.01 -1.95 28.84
C ALA A 170 -15.81 -0.71 29.25
N ILE A 171 -15.48 0.43 28.64
CA ILE A 171 -16.27 1.64 28.70
C ILE A 171 -16.92 1.79 27.33
N PHE A 172 -18.25 1.67 27.32
CA PHE A 172 -19.06 1.80 26.11
C PHE A 172 -19.53 3.23 25.98
N SER A 173 -19.38 3.78 24.77
CA SER A 173 -19.87 5.11 24.41
C SER A 173 -21.36 5.10 24.06
N ASN A 174 -22.16 4.18 24.62
CA ASN A 174 -23.60 4.08 24.33
C ASN A 174 -24.40 4.56 25.55
N ALA A 175 -25.46 5.33 25.30
CA ALA A 175 -26.47 5.71 26.29
C ALA A 175 -27.22 4.52 26.91
N ASP A 176 -27.12 3.33 26.32
CA ASP A 176 -27.82 2.12 26.78
C ASP A 176 -26.89 1.19 27.59
N GLU A 177 -27.14 1.22 28.89
CA GLU A 177 -26.84 0.23 29.93
C GLU A 177 -25.43 -0.39 29.97
N ILE A 178 -24.71 -0.03 31.04
CA ILE A 178 -23.52 -0.73 31.53
C ILE A 178 -23.91 -2.18 31.86
N GLN A 179 -23.74 -3.11 30.92
CA GLN A 179 -23.73 -4.53 31.25
C GLN A 179 -22.35 -4.91 31.77
N LYS A 180 -22.29 -5.21 33.07
CA LYS A 180 -21.16 -5.90 33.69
C LYS A 180 -21.04 -7.29 33.07
N ILE A 181 -19.89 -7.57 32.46
CA ILE A 181 -19.44 -8.93 32.13
C ILE A 181 -18.68 -9.49 33.32
#